data_AF-A0A3M1KID6-F1
#
_entry.id   AF-A0A3M1KID6-F1
#
_cell.length_a   1.000
_cell.length_b   1.000
_cell.length_c   1.000
_cell.angle_alpha   90.00
_cell.angle_beta   90.00
_cell.angle_gamma   90.00
#
_symmetry.space_group_name_H-M   'P 1'
#
loop_
_entity.id
_entity.type
_entity.pdbx_description
1 polymer ?
#
loop_
_entity_poly.entity_id
_entity_poly.type
_entity_poly.pdbx_seq_one_letter_code
_entity_poly.pdbx_strand_id
1 'polypeptide(L)'
;MLNQPDPLIDSRKNARARLNWRIYETATPILSEVYRRASPLLRQRVKRRSTSGYDPDIYGFKGGELKRLTSNNYEKALRNIWKAEIHAPFLGVRDASKLEKAGASVLEEQRETVELMKVATSEQVRKEFEDAFSPEEREAIGWLMSLIGHGEAYALLTSSRLISVVDGTGARLGMAMQVMEEAKHFMVLRAMLKFLGIDQNIKDSAYMLFERIAAAPPYTMMFGMNVVLESFATTLFAQFADYPGLRHIVHVFHMDEARHVGFPKTYAAEGMMPEWVSTKRSEKLRRAALLLPALPLIFDYKPHFEAVGIDCFGFFGKFLAKSARLADDTGFYLPRPSEELLAEINLLFNAYTLTYEPERYEGYRDYTRLGKNEYRKDIMEREIATFGARVFGLDG
;
A
#
# COMPACT_ATOMS: atom_id res chain seq x y z
N MET A 1 20.00 11.42 -42.77
CA MET A 1 20.96 10.45 -42.21
C MET A 1 20.71 10.37 -40.72
N LEU A 2 20.05 9.30 -40.29
CA LEU A 2 19.71 9.05 -38.89
C LEU A 2 20.99 8.72 -38.12
N ASN A 3 21.25 9.46 -37.04
CA ASN A 3 22.28 9.15 -36.06
C ASN A 3 22.07 7.73 -35.54
N GLN A 4 22.88 6.78 -36.00
CA GLN A 4 22.99 5.48 -35.34
C GLN A 4 23.78 5.66 -34.03
N PRO A 5 23.28 5.14 -32.90
CA PRO A 5 24.00 5.21 -31.64
C PRO A 5 25.32 4.41 -31.72
N ASP A 6 26.36 4.97 -31.10
CA ASP A 6 27.72 4.42 -31.07
C ASP A 6 27.77 2.98 -30.48
N PRO A 7 28.22 1.97 -31.25
CA PRO A 7 28.30 0.56 -30.83
C PRO A 7 29.12 0.31 -29.55
N LEU A 8 30.05 1.22 -29.23
CA LEU A 8 30.90 1.09 -28.04
C LEU A 8 30.16 1.44 -26.74
N ILE A 9 29.11 2.28 -26.80
CA ILE A 9 28.27 2.62 -25.64
C ILE A 9 27.34 1.44 -25.29
N ASP A 10 26.87 0.71 -26.30
CA ASP A 10 26.00 -0.46 -26.14
C ASP A 10 26.75 -1.67 -25.56
N SER A 11 28.01 -1.90 -25.96
CA SER A 11 28.82 -2.99 -25.41
C SER A 11 29.15 -2.82 -23.91
N ARG A 12 29.36 -1.59 -23.43
CA ARG A 12 29.63 -1.30 -22.01
C ARG A 12 28.36 -1.40 -21.15
N LYS A 13 27.20 -1.00 -21.67
CA LYS A 13 25.89 -1.22 -21.02
C LYS A 13 25.57 -2.70 -20.93
N ASN A 14 25.80 -3.46 -22.00
CA ASN A 14 25.59 -4.91 -22.04
C ASN A 14 26.58 -5.68 -21.15
N ALA A 15 27.83 -5.24 -21.02
CA ALA A 15 28.79 -5.85 -20.10
C ALA A 15 28.44 -5.61 -18.63
N ARG A 16 27.99 -4.39 -18.28
CA ARG A 16 27.45 -4.09 -16.93
C ARG A 16 26.16 -4.86 -16.66
N ALA A 17 25.26 -4.98 -17.63
CA ALA A 17 24.03 -5.76 -17.51
C ALA A 17 24.32 -7.25 -17.29
N ARG A 18 25.29 -7.84 -18.01
CA ARG A 18 25.74 -9.23 -17.82
C ARG A 18 26.47 -9.47 -16.50
N LEU A 19 27.23 -8.50 -16.00
CA LEU A 19 27.89 -8.58 -14.70
C LEU A 19 26.88 -8.47 -13.55
N ASN A 20 25.94 -7.53 -13.66
CA ASN A 20 24.82 -7.38 -12.73
C ASN A 20 23.94 -8.64 -12.73
N TRP A 21 23.69 -9.23 -13.90
CA TRP A 21 22.92 -10.47 -14.07
C TRP A 21 23.45 -11.62 -13.22
N ARG A 22 24.75 -11.92 -13.29
CA ARG A 22 25.38 -12.99 -12.49
C ARG A 22 25.31 -12.75 -10.97
N ILE A 23 25.33 -11.48 -10.54
CA ILE A 23 25.18 -11.11 -9.13
C ILE A 23 23.74 -11.40 -8.67
N TYR A 24 22.72 -11.05 -9.46
CA TYR A 24 21.32 -11.27 -9.10
C TYR A 24 20.89 -12.74 -9.18
N GLU A 25 21.45 -13.52 -10.11
CA GLU A 25 21.22 -14.96 -10.30
C GLU A 25 21.52 -15.79 -9.04
N THR A 26 22.53 -15.40 -8.27
CA THR A 26 22.94 -16.11 -7.05
C THR A 26 22.55 -15.37 -5.77
N ALA A 27 22.62 -14.03 -5.74
CA ALA A 27 22.48 -13.31 -4.48
C ALA A 27 21.05 -13.24 -3.94
N THR A 28 20.02 -13.13 -4.77
CA THR A 28 18.68 -12.74 -4.27
C THR A 28 17.98 -13.80 -3.42
N PRO A 29 17.80 -15.05 -3.89
CA PRO A 29 17.22 -16.09 -3.04
C PRO A 29 18.17 -16.51 -1.92
N ILE A 30 19.49 -16.40 -2.09
CA ILE A 30 20.43 -16.58 -0.97
C ILE A 30 20.22 -15.50 0.09
N LEU A 31 20.08 -14.24 -0.29
CA LEU A 31 19.82 -13.11 0.62
C LEU A 31 18.45 -13.26 1.30
N SER A 32 17.43 -13.69 0.57
CA SER A 32 16.10 -13.99 1.12
C SER A 32 16.16 -15.18 2.10
N GLU A 33 16.89 -16.23 1.76
CA GLU A 33 17.09 -17.40 2.64
C GLU A 33 17.89 -17.05 3.90
N VAL A 34 18.97 -16.28 3.76
CA VAL A 34 19.74 -15.75 4.88
C VAL A 34 18.87 -14.87 5.76
N TYR A 35 18.05 -14.01 5.15
CA TYR A 35 17.10 -13.17 5.87
C TYR A 35 16.08 -14.01 6.62
N ARG A 36 15.45 -15.02 6.00
CA ARG A 36 14.50 -15.92 6.66
C ARG A 36 15.12 -16.64 7.85
N ARG A 37 16.37 -17.11 7.74
CA ARG A 37 17.09 -17.73 8.87
C ARG A 37 17.40 -16.75 10.00
N ALA A 38 17.72 -15.50 9.67
CA ALA A 38 17.99 -14.45 10.66
C ALA A 38 16.71 -13.80 11.23
N SER A 39 15.58 -13.92 10.52
CA SER A 39 14.36 -13.18 10.77
C SER A 39 13.76 -13.38 12.17
N PRO A 40 13.75 -14.59 12.78
CA PRO A 40 13.16 -14.74 14.13
C PRO A 40 13.95 -13.98 15.20
N LEU A 41 15.28 -13.95 15.10
CA LEU A 41 16.14 -13.20 16.00
C LEU A 41 15.98 -11.69 15.79
N LEU A 42 15.87 -11.26 14.54
CA LEU A 42 15.61 -9.86 14.20
C LEU A 42 14.23 -9.42 14.70
N ARG A 43 13.19 -10.24 14.51
CA ARG A 43 11.83 -10.04 15.01
C ARG A 43 11.83 -9.84 16.52
N GLN A 44 12.50 -10.72 17.27
CA GLN A 44 12.58 -10.60 18.72
C GLN A 44 13.29 -9.31 19.15
N ARG A 45 14.36 -8.93 18.45
CA ARG A 45 15.10 -7.69 18.72
C ARG A 45 14.27 -6.44 18.42
N VAL A 46 13.52 -6.45 17.33
CA VAL A 46 12.60 -5.37 16.95
C VAL A 46 11.45 -5.29 17.95
N LYS A 47 10.80 -6.41 18.30
CA LYS A 47 9.70 -6.47 19.28
C LYS A 47 10.10 -5.88 20.64
N ARG A 48 11.33 -6.14 21.11
CA ARG A 48 11.86 -5.56 22.36
C ARG A 48 12.07 -4.03 22.30
N ARG A 49 12.29 -3.48 21.12
CA ARG A 49 12.50 -2.04 20.89
C ARG A 49 11.27 -1.31 20.39
N SER A 50 10.21 -2.05 20.06
CA SER A 50 8.99 -1.50 19.50
C SER A 50 8.33 -0.54 20.49
N THR A 51 8.04 0.66 19.98
CA THR A 51 7.28 1.70 20.68
C THR A 51 5.87 1.85 20.10
N SER A 52 5.46 0.93 19.21
CA SER A 52 4.15 1.00 18.55
C SER A 52 3.00 0.79 19.52
N GLY A 53 3.25 0.01 20.58
CA GLY A 53 2.18 -0.43 21.47
C GLY A 53 1.23 -1.43 20.81
N TYR A 54 1.55 -1.89 19.60
CA TYR A 54 0.82 -2.92 18.86
C TYR A 54 1.55 -4.26 19.01
N ASP A 55 0.80 -5.33 19.27
CA ASP A 55 1.33 -6.69 19.30
C ASP A 55 0.71 -7.51 18.16
N PRO A 56 1.51 -7.89 17.14
CA PRO A 56 1.01 -8.65 16.01
C PRO A 56 0.55 -10.05 16.41
N ASP A 57 1.11 -10.67 17.46
CA ASP A 57 0.78 -12.06 17.81
C ASP A 57 -0.64 -12.21 18.39
N ILE A 58 -1.22 -11.11 18.88
CA ILE A 58 -2.60 -11.05 19.39
C ILE A 58 -3.52 -10.19 18.51
N TYR A 59 -2.98 -9.68 17.39
CA TYR A 59 -3.65 -8.74 16.49
C TYR A 59 -4.35 -7.62 17.26
N GLY A 60 -3.60 -6.87 18.07
CA GLY A 60 -4.20 -5.84 18.92
C GLY A 60 -3.19 -4.91 19.59
N PHE A 61 -3.69 -3.78 20.09
CA PHE A 61 -2.91 -2.84 20.89
C PHE A 61 -2.82 -3.27 22.35
N LYS A 62 -1.77 -2.82 23.04
CA LYS A 62 -1.58 -2.97 24.49
C LYS A 62 -2.83 -2.49 25.23
N GLY A 63 -3.35 -3.33 26.12
CA GLY A 63 -4.61 -3.08 26.84
C GLY A 63 -5.81 -3.83 26.26
N GLY A 64 -5.69 -4.44 25.08
CA GLY A 64 -6.73 -5.29 24.48
C GLY A 64 -7.91 -4.50 23.91
N GLU A 65 -9.05 -5.17 23.70
CA GLU A 65 -10.18 -4.60 22.94
C GLU A 65 -10.95 -3.50 23.68
N LEU A 66 -10.89 -3.47 25.02
CA LEU A 66 -11.57 -2.48 25.86
C LEU A 66 -13.01 -2.14 25.38
N LYS A 67 -13.85 -3.16 25.11
CA LYS A 67 -15.17 -3.04 24.43
C LYS A 67 -16.08 -1.90 24.94
N ARG A 68 -16.00 -1.54 26.22
CA ARG A 68 -16.75 -0.41 26.80
C ARG A 68 -16.34 0.94 26.20
N LEU A 69 -15.08 1.14 25.83
CA LEU A 69 -14.62 2.34 25.14
C LEU A 69 -15.12 2.36 23.69
N THR A 70 -15.13 1.21 23.00
CA THR A 70 -15.73 1.11 21.67
C THR A 70 -17.20 1.50 21.70
N SER A 71 -17.99 0.91 22.59
CA SER A 71 -19.43 1.19 22.65
C SER A 71 -19.78 2.58 23.19
N ASN A 72 -19.06 3.09 24.19
CA ASN A 72 -19.39 4.38 24.80
C ASN A 72 -18.75 5.58 24.11
N ASN A 73 -17.58 5.42 23.49
CA ASN A 73 -16.85 6.56 22.94
C ASN A 73 -16.88 6.53 21.43
N TYR A 74 -16.55 5.40 20.80
CA TYR A 74 -16.52 5.31 19.33
C TYR A 74 -17.93 5.26 18.72
N GLU A 75 -18.75 4.27 19.08
CA GLU A 75 -20.08 4.09 18.51
C GLU A 75 -21.01 5.28 18.80
N LYS A 76 -20.94 5.85 20.01
CA LYS A 76 -21.73 7.05 20.36
C LYS A 76 -21.21 8.30 19.66
N ALA A 77 -19.89 8.46 19.49
CA ALA A 77 -19.35 9.59 18.74
C ALA A 77 -19.81 9.54 17.28
N LEU A 78 -19.79 8.37 16.64
CA LEU A 78 -20.30 8.21 15.26
C LEU A 78 -21.77 8.61 15.13
N ARG A 79 -22.62 8.25 16.09
CA ARG A 79 -24.04 8.66 16.08
C ARG A 79 -24.23 10.17 16.20
N ASN A 80 -23.32 10.83 16.89
CA ASN A 80 -23.42 12.25 17.25
C ASN A 80 -22.44 13.13 16.44
N ILE A 81 -21.75 12.57 15.44
CA ILE A 81 -20.79 13.32 14.64
C ILE A 81 -21.56 14.32 13.78
N TRP A 82 -21.51 15.58 14.18
CA TRP A 82 -22.16 16.65 13.45
C TRP A 82 -21.25 17.11 12.31
N LYS A 83 -21.89 17.49 11.21
CA LYS A 83 -21.21 17.96 10.01
C LYS A 83 -20.96 19.45 10.09
N ALA A 84 -19.70 19.86 10.18
CA ALA A 84 -19.30 21.26 10.40
C ALA A 84 -19.88 22.20 9.34
N GLU A 85 -19.96 21.75 8.08
CA GLU A 85 -20.49 22.49 6.95
C GLU A 85 -22.01 22.77 7.03
N ILE A 86 -22.76 21.93 7.76
CA ILE A 86 -24.21 22.11 7.96
C ILE A 86 -24.46 23.20 9.01
N HIS A 87 -23.66 23.20 10.07
CA HIS A 87 -23.87 24.06 11.23
C HIS A 87 -23.10 25.38 11.14
N ALA A 88 -22.04 25.44 10.35
CA ALA A 88 -21.23 26.63 10.12
C ALA A 88 -20.98 26.87 8.61
N PRO A 89 -22.03 27.03 7.79
CA PRO A 89 -21.90 27.17 6.33
C PRO A 89 -21.10 28.42 5.92
N PHE A 90 -21.03 29.42 6.79
CA PHE A 90 -20.25 30.65 6.60
C PHE A 90 -18.73 30.43 6.65
N LEU A 91 -18.25 29.29 7.17
CA LEU A 91 -16.82 28.96 7.18
C LEU A 91 -16.30 28.52 5.81
N GLY A 92 -17.19 28.34 4.82
CA GLY A 92 -16.80 27.86 3.49
C GLY A 92 -16.29 26.43 3.45
N VAL A 93 -16.34 25.69 4.58
CA VAL A 93 -16.11 24.25 4.64
C VAL A 93 -17.22 23.58 3.83
N ARG A 94 -16.83 22.76 2.83
CA ARG A 94 -17.77 22.12 1.91
C ARG A 94 -17.85 20.64 2.19
N ASP A 95 -19.07 20.08 2.17
CA ASP A 95 -19.26 18.63 2.04
C ASP A 95 -18.88 18.24 0.60
N ALA A 96 -17.66 17.73 0.42
CA ALA A 96 -17.20 17.26 -0.90
C ALA A 96 -18.11 16.14 -1.45
N SER A 97 -18.75 15.36 -0.57
CA SER A 97 -19.73 14.34 -1.00
C SER A 97 -20.95 14.91 -1.71
N LYS A 98 -21.24 16.21 -1.56
CA LYS A 98 -22.32 16.91 -2.30
C LYS A 98 -21.86 17.56 -3.60
N LEU A 99 -20.56 17.87 -3.73
CA LEU A 99 -20.00 18.43 -4.97
C LEU A 99 -19.75 17.32 -6.00
N GLU A 100 -19.38 16.13 -5.56
CA GLU A 100 -19.24 14.94 -6.42
C GLU A 100 -20.60 14.47 -6.97
N LYS A 101 -21.71 14.73 -6.28
CA LYS A 101 -23.09 14.36 -6.70
C LYS A 101 -23.58 14.99 -8.02
N ALA A 102 -22.83 15.90 -8.62
CA ALA A 102 -23.21 16.55 -9.88
C ALA A 102 -22.94 15.68 -11.12
N GLY A 103 -22.26 14.53 -10.99
CA GLY A 103 -22.00 13.58 -12.09
C GLY A 103 -22.93 12.37 -12.07
N ALA A 104 -23.36 11.90 -13.25
CA ALA A 104 -24.20 10.70 -13.40
C ALA A 104 -23.54 9.44 -12.80
N SER A 105 -22.21 9.32 -12.86
CA SER A 105 -21.43 8.21 -12.29
C SER A 105 -21.48 8.15 -10.76
N VAL A 106 -21.47 9.30 -10.08
CA VAL A 106 -21.44 9.37 -8.61
C VAL A 106 -22.78 9.01 -7.99
N LEU A 107 -23.90 9.29 -8.68
CA LEU A 107 -25.23 8.85 -8.24
C LEU A 107 -25.41 7.34 -8.38
N GLU A 108 -24.83 6.73 -9.41
CA GLU A 108 -24.81 5.29 -9.63
C GLU A 108 -23.94 4.60 -8.56
N GLU A 109 -22.79 5.16 -8.26
CA GLU A 109 -21.86 4.72 -7.20
C GLU A 109 -22.45 4.84 -5.79
N GLN A 110 -23.20 5.91 -5.49
CA GLN A 110 -23.91 6.06 -4.21
C GLN A 110 -25.09 5.09 -4.08
N ARG A 111 -25.83 4.82 -5.17
CA ARG A 111 -26.86 3.78 -5.18
C ARG A 111 -26.25 2.41 -4.95
N GLU A 112 -25.14 2.11 -5.60
CA GLU A 112 -24.40 0.87 -5.40
C GLU A 112 -23.93 0.74 -3.95
N THR A 113 -23.36 1.80 -3.36
CA THR A 113 -22.95 1.81 -1.95
C THR A 113 -24.12 1.58 -0.99
N VAL A 114 -25.29 2.19 -1.25
CA VAL A 114 -26.51 2.01 -0.43
C VAL A 114 -27.13 0.63 -0.62
N GLU A 115 -27.12 0.06 -1.82
CA GLU A 115 -27.52 -1.32 -2.08
C GLU A 115 -26.57 -2.31 -1.41
N LEU A 116 -25.26 -2.10 -1.52
CA LEU A 116 -24.25 -2.92 -0.87
C LEU A 116 -24.34 -2.85 0.67
N MET A 117 -24.67 -1.68 1.25
CA MET A 117 -24.96 -1.56 2.70
C MET A 117 -26.21 -2.34 3.14
N LYS A 118 -27.14 -2.64 2.22
CA LYS A 118 -28.33 -3.47 2.49
C LYS A 118 -28.08 -4.97 2.30
N VAL A 119 -27.02 -5.34 1.57
CA VAL A 119 -26.83 -6.69 1.04
C VAL A 119 -25.58 -7.30 1.64
N ALA A 120 -25.76 -7.96 2.78
CA ALA A 120 -25.32 -9.32 3.06
C ALA A 120 -25.36 -9.52 4.57
N THR A 121 -26.13 -10.50 5.05
CA THR A 121 -25.91 -10.97 6.42
C THR A 121 -24.47 -11.48 6.52
N SER A 122 -23.85 -11.40 7.70
CA SER A 122 -22.48 -11.92 7.86
C SER A 122 -22.38 -13.36 7.30
N GLU A 123 -23.40 -14.18 7.55
CA GLU A 123 -23.48 -15.55 7.03
C GLU A 123 -23.46 -15.65 5.50
N GLN A 124 -24.14 -14.74 4.79
CA GLN A 124 -24.11 -14.70 3.33
C GLN A 124 -22.70 -14.37 2.82
N VAL A 125 -22.02 -13.37 3.41
CA VAL A 125 -20.64 -13.02 3.02
C VAL A 125 -19.70 -14.21 3.20
N ARG A 126 -19.83 -14.93 4.33
CA ARG A 126 -19.04 -16.13 4.59
C ARG A 126 -19.29 -17.20 3.54
N LYS A 127 -20.55 -17.50 3.26
CA LYS A 127 -20.91 -18.53 2.28
C LYS A 127 -20.39 -18.19 0.90
N GLU A 128 -20.58 -16.94 0.44
CA GLU A 128 -20.04 -16.48 -0.84
C GLU A 128 -18.52 -16.64 -0.90
N PHE A 129 -17.82 -16.42 0.23
CA PHE A 129 -16.36 -16.57 0.32
C PHE A 129 -15.91 -18.02 0.26
N GLU A 130 -16.62 -18.91 0.94
CA GLU A 130 -16.36 -20.34 0.91
C GLU A 130 -16.72 -20.97 -0.45
N ASP A 131 -17.76 -20.46 -1.12
CA ASP A 131 -18.20 -20.94 -2.44
C ASP A 131 -17.28 -20.44 -3.57
N ALA A 132 -16.67 -19.26 -3.43
CA ALA A 132 -15.85 -18.64 -4.48
C ALA A 132 -14.39 -19.11 -4.50
N PHE A 133 -13.85 -19.57 -3.37
CA PHE A 133 -12.42 -19.85 -3.23
C PHE A 133 -12.16 -21.25 -2.66
N SER A 134 -11.19 -21.95 -3.25
CA SER A 134 -10.69 -23.23 -2.73
C SER A 134 -10.11 -23.07 -1.31
N PRO A 135 -9.95 -24.16 -0.54
CA PRO A 135 -9.25 -24.11 0.75
C PRO A 135 -7.86 -23.44 0.67
N GLU A 136 -7.10 -23.73 -0.37
CA GLU A 136 -5.75 -23.18 -0.60
C GLU A 136 -5.80 -21.69 -0.92
N GLU A 137 -6.74 -21.27 -1.77
CA GLU A 137 -6.99 -19.85 -2.10
C GLU A 137 -7.43 -19.08 -0.85
N ARG A 138 -8.32 -19.66 -0.02
CA ARG A 138 -8.77 -19.04 1.24
C ARG A 138 -7.62 -18.85 2.23
N GLU A 139 -6.74 -19.84 2.37
CA GLU A 139 -5.54 -19.68 3.21
C GLU A 139 -4.66 -18.55 2.68
N ALA A 140 -4.43 -18.50 1.37
CA ALA A 140 -3.64 -17.47 0.72
C ALA A 140 -4.24 -16.06 0.90
N ILE A 141 -5.55 -15.91 0.69
CA ILE A 141 -6.29 -14.69 0.98
C ILE A 141 -6.16 -14.32 2.46
N GLY A 142 -6.20 -15.30 3.36
CA GLY A 142 -5.97 -15.08 4.79
C GLY A 142 -4.63 -14.41 5.07
N TRP A 143 -3.54 -14.89 4.46
CA TRP A 143 -2.23 -14.25 4.57
C TRP A 143 -2.21 -12.83 3.99
N LEU A 144 -2.80 -12.61 2.81
CA LEU A 144 -2.83 -11.30 2.14
C LEU A 144 -3.67 -10.28 2.90
N MET A 145 -4.84 -10.68 3.40
CA MET A 145 -5.72 -9.80 4.18
C MET A 145 -5.17 -9.55 5.58
N SER A 146 -4.50 -10.51 6.21
CA SER A 146 -3.77 -10.27 7.46
C SER A 146 -2.63 -9.26 7.25
N LEU A 147 -1.89 -9.33 6.13
CA LEU A 147 -0.86 -8.33 5.81
C LEU A 147 -1.43 -6.91 5.83
N ILE A 148 -2.54 -6.68 5.12
CA ILE A 148 -3.22 -5.37 5.10
C ILE A 148 -3.76 -5.02 6.47
N GLY A 149 -4.48 -5.94 7.10
CA GLY A 149 -5.13 -5.68 8.38
C GLY A 149 -4.17 -5.36 9.52
N HIS A 150 -2.95 -5.93 9.52
CA HIS A 150 -1.88 -5.48 10.41
C HIS A 150 -1.32 -4.12 9.96
N GLY A 151 -1.19 -3.88 8.65
CA GLY A 151 -0.83 -2.60 8.06
C GLY A 151 -1.71 -1.45 8.56
N GLU A 152 -3.04 -1.64 8.59
CA GLU A 152 -4.01 -0.66 9.10
C GLU A 152 -3.74 -0.24 10.55
N ALA A 153 -3.28 -1.17 11.39
CA ALA A 153 -2.90 -0.86 12.76
C ALA A 153 -1.70 0.11 12.81
N TYR A 154 -0.74 -0.09 11.92
CA TYR A 154 0.41 0.79 11.78
C TYR A 154 0.03 2.11 11.08
N ALA A 155 -0.89 2.10 10.12
CA ALA A 155 -1.44 3.30 9.49
C ALA A 155 -2.12 4.18 10.54
N LEU A 156 -2.99 3.60 11.38
CA LEU A 156 -3.61 4.28 12.52
C LEU A 156 -2.57 4.90 13.46
N LEU A 157 -1.53 4.15 13.82
CA LEU A 157 -0.48 4.63 14.71
C LEU A 157 0.32 5.80 14.10
N THR A 158 0.73 5.66 12.85
CA THR A 158 1.61 6.62 12.18
C THR A 158 0.87 7.90 11.83
N SER A 159 -0.33 7.80 11.28
CA SER A 159 -1.20 8.97 11.03
C SER A 159 -1.45 9.75 12.33
N SER A 160 -1.68 9.06 13.45
CA SER A 160 -1.83 9.69 14.78
C SER A 160 -0.59 10.47 15.21
N ARG A 161 0.62 9.99 14.87
CA ARG A 161 1.87 10.69 15.15
C ARG A 161 2.07 11.88 14.21
N LEU A 162 1.72 11.71 12.93
CA LEU A 162 1.91 12.71 11.89
C LEU A 162 1.05 13.96 12.11
N ILE A 163 -0.14 13.86 12.73
CA ILE A 163 -0.96 15.02 13.11
C ILE A 163 -0.15 16.08 13.87
N SER A 164 0.75 15.65 14.77
CA SER A 164 1.54 16.58 15.58
C SER A 164 2.65 17.28 14.76
N VAL A 165 3.08 16.65 13.67
CA VAL A 165 4.23 17.02 12.84
C VAL A 165 3.84 17.91 11.68
N VAL A 166 2.71 17.65 11.02
CA VAL A 166 2.33 18.40 9.82
C VAL A 166 2.01 19.86 10.13
N ASP A 167 2.48 20.75 9.26
CA ASP A 167 2.28 22.18 9.38
C ASP A 167 1.02 22.63 8.64
N GLY A 168 0.32 23.62 9.22
CA GLY A 168 -0.92 24.16 8.68
C GLY A 168 -2.19 23.46 9.18
N THR A 169 -3.23 24.27 9.42
CA THR A 169 -4.52 23.79 9.94
C THR A 169 -5.16 22.77 9.00
N GLY A 170 -5.16 23.03 7.68
CA GLY A 170 -5.73 22.11 6.69
C GLY A 170 -5.06 20.74 6.69
N ALA A 171 -3.71 20.70 6.80
CA ALA A 171 -2.96 19.46 6.88
C ALA A 171 -3.32 18.65 8.13
N ARG A 172 -3.46 19.32 9.28
CA ARG A 172 -3.89 18.68 10.55
C ARG A 172 -5.31 18.15 10.48
N LEU A 173 -6.22 18.87 9.83
CA LEU A 173 -7.59 18.41 9.59
C LEU A 173 -7.60 17.18 8.68
N GLY A 174 -6.83 17.19 7.60
CA GLY A 174 -6.67 16.04 6.69
C GLY A 174 -6.10 14.82 7.40
N MET A 175 -5.02 14.99 8.18
CA MET A 175 -4.43 13.89 8.96
C MET A 175 -5.35 13.39 10.08
N ALA A 176 -6.16 14.25 10.69
CA ALA A 176 -7.16 13.83 11.67
C ALA A 176 -8.26 12.95 11.03
N MET A 177 -8.64 13.24 9.78
CA MET A 177 -9.53 12.38 9.02
C MET A 177 -8.88 11.03 8.73
N GLN A 178 -7.64 11.01 8.24
CA GLN A 178 -6.91 9.76 8.00
C GLN A 178 -6.87 8.90 9.27
N VAL A 179 -6.57 9.47 10.45
CA VAL A 179 -6.59 8.70 11.72
C VAL A 179 -7.94 8.03 11.99
N MET A 180 -9.04 8.73 11.74
CA MET A 180 -10.37 8.16 11.91
C MET A 180 -10.65 7.08 10.86
N GLU A 181 -10.16 7.27 9.64
CA GLU A 181 -10.26 6.33 8.52
C GLU A 181 -9.53 5.02 8.82
N GLU A 182 -8.25 5.08 9.20
CA GLU A 182 -7.47 3.87 9.56
C GLU A 182 -8.02 3.16 10.80
N ALA A 183 -8.62 3.90 11.73
CA ALA A 183 -9.31 3.29 12.87
C ALA A 183 -10.51 2.43 12.42
N LYS A 184 -11.28 2.91 11.43
CA LYS A 184 -12.36 2.11 10.82
C LYS A 184 -11.78 0.92 10.08
N HIS A 185 -10.74 1.12 9.26
CA HIS A 185 -10.15 0.06 8.45
C HIS A 185 -9.62 -1.09 9.32
N PHE A 186 -8.84 -0.76 10.34
CA PHE A 186 -8.33 -1.72 11.31
C PHE A 186 -9.45 -2.51 12.00
N MET A 187 -10.50 -1.82 12.46
CA MET A 187 -11.64 -2.45 13.11
C MET A 187 -12.39 -3.40 12.18
N VAL A 188 -12.69 -2.94 10.96
CA VAL A 188 -13.47 -3.70 9.97
C VAL A 188 -12.71 -4.92 9.50
N LEU A 189 -11.44 -4.78 9.09
CA LEU A 189 -10.64 -5.93 8.64
C LEU A 189 -10.43 -6.94 9.76
N ARG A 190 -10.12 -6.49 10.98
CA ARG A 190 -9.97 -7.40 12.13
C ARG A 190 -11.24 -8.17 12.44
N ALA A 191 -12.40 -7.51 12.39
CA ALA A 191 -13.69 -8.15 12.60
C ALA A 191 -14.04 -9.13 11.46
N MET A 192 -13.76 -8.74 10.22
CA MET A 192 -13.99 -9.53 9.01
C MET A 192 -13.14 -10.81 9.02
N LEU A 193 -11.83 -10.70 9.27
CA LEU A 193 -10.93 -11.87 9.31
C LEU A 193 -11.36 -12.86 10.40
N LYS A 194 -11.67 -12.35 11.60
CA LYS A 194 -12.20 -13.18 12.68
C LYS A 194 -13.51 -13.88 12.30
N PHE A 195 -14.40 -13.16 11.62
CA PHE A 195 -15.68 -13.70 11.17
C PHE A 195 -15.52 -14.80 10.11
N LEU A 196 -14.55 -14.64 9.20
CA LEU A 196 -14.16 -15.64 8.20
C LEU A 196 -13.34 -16.80 8.79
N GLY A 197 -13.02 -16.77 10.10
CA GLY A 197 -12.21 -17.79 10.75
C GLY A 197 -10.72 -17.75 10.37
N ILE A 198 -10.24 -16.60 9.91
CA ILE A 198 -8.85 -16.33 9.50
C ILE A 198 -8.08 -15.83 10.73
N ASP A 199 -7.01 -16.52 11.09
CA ASP A 199 -6.15 -16.25 12.26
C ASP A 199 -4.65 -16.15 11.90
N GLN A 200 -4.34 -16.04 10.61
CA GLN A 200 -2.98 -15.92 10.09
C GLN A 200 -2.29 -14.69 10.69
N ASN A 201 -1.09 -14.91 11.23
CA ASN A 201 -0.21 -13.83 11.69
C ASN A 201 0.42 -13.07 10.50
N ILE A 202 1.13 -12.00 10.81
CA ILE A 202 1.99 -11.30 9.85
C ILE A 202 3.37 -11.98 9.72
N LYS A 203 3.90 -12.06 8.48
CA LYS A 203 5.29 -12.51 8.24
C LYS A 203 6.31 -11.53 8.81
N ASP A 204 7.49 -12.03 9.16
CA ASP A 204 8.56 -11.24 9.80
C ASP A 204 9.06 -10.08 8.92
N SER A 205 9.15 -10.27 7.60
CA SER A 205 9.52 -9.22 6.65
C SER A 205 8.58 -8.02 6.69
N ALA A 206 7.28 -8.28 6.68
CA ALA A 206 6.25 -7.25 6.77
C ALA A 206 6.23 -6.59 8.16
N TYR A 207 6.32 -7.37 9.24
CA TYR A 207 6.45 -6.82 10.60
C TYR A 207 7.66 -5.89 10.71
N MET A 208 8.81 -6.29 10.17
CA MET A 208 10.01 -5.47 10.17
C MET A 208 9.85 -4.20 9.34
N LEU A 209 9.18 -4.25 8.18
CA LEU A 209 8.88 -3.06 7.39
C LEU A 209 8.02 -2.07 8.19
N PHE A 210 6.92 -2.55 8.77
CA PHE A 210 5.94 -1.72 9.47
C PHE A 210 6.52 -1.08 10.73
N GLU A 211 7.24 -1.84 11.55
CA GLU A 211 7.93 -1.29 12.74
C GLU A 211 8.97 -0.24 12.36
N ARG A 212 9.69 -0.45 11.25
CA ARG A 212 10.68 0.53 10.78
C ARG A 212 10.03 1.82 10.29
N ILE A 213 8.88 1.74 9.62
CA ILE A 213 8.10 2.91 9.22
C ILE A 213 7.59 3.64 10.46
N ALA A 214 7.00 2.92 11.42
CA ALA A 214 6.48 3.50 12.64
C ALA A 214 7.56 4.16 13.52
N ALA A 215 8.79 3.65 13.49
CA ALA A 215 9.93 4.22 14.20
C ALA A 215 10.71 5.29 13.40
N ALA A 216 10.33 5.55 12.14
CA ALA A 216 11.06 6.47 11.29
C ALA A 216 10.88 7.93 11.72
N PRO A 217 11.84 8.82 11.40
CA PRO A 217 11.64 10.27 11.54
C PRO A 217 10.45 10.75 10.71
N PRO A 218 9.79 11.86 11.08
CA PRO A 218 8.44 12.14 10.62
C PRO A 218 8.23 12.17 9.10
N TYR A 219 9.10 12.83 8.34
CA TYR A 219 8.98 12.86 6.87
C TYR A 219 9.37 11.53 6.20
N THR A 220 10.22 10.73 6.83
CA THR A 220 10.49 9.36 6.38
C THR A 220 9.32 8.43 6.72
N MET A 221 8.63 8.68 7.84
CA MET A 221 7.39 7.98 8.22
C MET A 221 6.27 8.32 7.24
N MET A 222 6.07 9.59 6.89
CA MET A 222 5.11 10.02 5.87
C MET A 222 5.40 9.38 4.52
N PHE A 223 6.66 9.32 4.10
CA PHE A 223 7.05 8.56 2.90
C PHE A 223 6.68 7.07 3.02
N GLY A 224 7.08 6.42 4.11
CA GLY A 224 6.84 4.99 4.30
C GLY A 224 5.37 4.62 4.43
N MET A 225 4.56 5.44 5.09
CA MET A 225 3.13 5.20 5.24
C MET A 225 2.38 5.63 3.98
N ASN A 226 2.25 6.94 3.76
CA ASN A 226 1.41 7.52 2.70
C ASN A 226 1.85 7.15 1.28
N VAL A 227 3.15 7.10 0.99
CA VAL A 227 3.61 6.80 -0.38
C VAL A 227 3.79 5.31 -0.61
N VAL A 228 4.22 4.55 0.38
CA VAL A 228 4.58 3.13 0.20
C VAL A 228 3.48 2.20 0.68
N LEU A 229 3.01 2.27 1.93
CA LEU A 229 1.98 1.33 2.40
C LEU A 229 0.59 1.62 1.83
N GLU A 230 0.15 2.88 1.75
CA GLU A 230 -1.18 3.16 1.17
C GLU A 230 -1.20 2.83 -0.34
N SER A 231 -0.08 3.05 -1.04
CA SER A 231 0.07 2.59 -2.44
C SER A 231 0.01 1.07 -2.55
N PHE A 232 0.56 0.34 -1.58
CA PHE A 232 0.46 -1.13 -1.53
C PHE A 232 -0.99 -1.56 -1.31
N ALA A 233 -1.67 -0.96 -0.33
CA ALA A 233 -3.06 -1.26 0.00
C ALA A 233 -3.99 -0.97 -1.19
N THR A 234 -3.92 0.21 -1.80
CA THR A 234 -4.69 0.56 -3.01
C THR A 234 -4.49 -0.43 -4.15
N THR A 235 -3.24 -0.81 -4.42
CA THR A 235 -2.89 -1.77 -5.49
C THR A 235 -3.46 -3.16 -5.19
N LEU A 236 -3.41 -3.60 -3.93
CA LEU A 236 -3.91 -4.92 -3.53
C LEU A 236 -5.43 -4.98 -3.52
N PHE A 237 -6.10 -3.96 -2.97
CA PHE A 237 -7.56 -3.86 -2.97
C PHE A 237 -8.14 -3.91 -4.39
N ALA A 238 -7.47 -3.27 -5.36
CA ALA A 238 -7.89 -3.34 -6.76
C ALA A 238 -7.93 -4.78 -7.31
N GLN A 239 -7.14 -5.72 -6.78
CA GLN A 239 -7.17 -7.13 -7.19
C GLN A 239 -8.42 -7.89 -6.71
N PHE A 240 -9.05 -7.42 -5.63
CA PHE A 240 -10.22 -8.07 -5.02
C PHE A 240 -11.53 -7.30 -5.29
N ALA A 241 -11.49 -6.27 -6.13
CA ALA A 241 -12.63 -5.37 -6.36
C ALA A 241 -13.83 -6.05 -7.03
N ASP A 242 -13.60 -7.11 -7.81
CA ASP A 242 -14.66 -7.84 -8.51
C ASP A 242 -15.23 -9.00 -7.69
N TYR A 243 -14.65 -9.30 -6.52
CA TYR A 243 -15.16 -10.34 -5.65
C TYR A 243 -16.41 -9.86 -4.89
N PRO A 244 -17.61 -10.42 -5.12
CA PRO A 244 -18.88 -9.86 -4.63
C PRO A 244 -18.91 -9.64 -3.10
N GLY A 245 -18.40 -10.60 -2.33
CA GLY A 245 -18.40 -10.52 -0.87
C GLY A 245 -17.45 -9.48 -0.27
N LEU A 246 -16.45 -9.00 -1.02
CA LEU A 246 -15.53 -7.93 -0.57
C LEU A 246 -15.71 -6.62 -1.33
N ARG A 247 -16.50 -6.60 -2.42
CA ARG A 247 -16.67 -5.45 -3.31
C ARG A 247 -16.98 -4.17 -2.56
N HIS A 248 -17.88 -4.22 -1.58
CA HIS A 248 -18.25 -3.06 -0.79
C HIS A 248 -17.07 -2.52 0.04
N ILE A 249 -16.42 -3.40 0.78
CA ILE A 249 -15.30 -3.05 1.68
C ILE A 249 -14.14 -2.51 0.84
N VAL A 250 -13.77 -3.21 -0.23
CA VAL A 250 -12.73 -2.78 -1.18
C VAL A 250 -13.05 -1.40 -1.75
N HIS A 251 -14.29 -1.15 -2.14
CA HIS A 251 -14.68 0.13 -2.71
C HIS A 251 -14.51 1.29 -1.73
N VAL A 252 -15.04 1.16 -0.51
CA VAL A 252 -14.98 2.25 0.48
C VAL A 252 -13.55 2.45 1.02
N PHE A 253 -12.78 1.38 1.19
CA PHE A 253 -11.37 1.46 1.58
C PHE A 253 -10.56 2.16 0.50
N HIS A 254 -10.73 1.75 -0.77
CA HIS A 254 -9.98 2.35 -1.87
C HIS A 254 -10.23 3.85 -2.02
N MET A 255 -11.45 4.33 -1.70
CA MET A 255 -11.75 5.77 -1.65
C MET A 255 -10.94 6.51 -0.59
N ASP A 256 -10.89 5.96 0.62
CA ASP A 256 -10.17 6.54 1.76
C ASP A 256 -8.66 6.51 1.44
N GLU A 257 -8.13 5.37 0.99
CA GLU A 257 -6.71 5.21 0.64
C GLU A 257 -6.23 6.12 -0.48
N ALA A 258 -7.06 6.38 -1.50
CA ALA A 258 -6.68 7.30 -2.57
C ALA A 258 -6.37 8.70 -2.01
N ARG A 259 -7.12 9.15 -1.00
CA ARG A 259 -6.87 10.44 -0.32
C ARG A 259 -5.62 10.37 0.55
N HIS A 260 -5.38 9.25 1.23
CA HIS A 260 -4.18 9.04 2.06
C HIS A 260 -2.90 9.08 1.24
N VAL A 261 -2.89 8.44 0.06
CA VAL A 261 -1.79 8.48 -0.92
C VAL A 261 -1.61 9.89 -1.48
N GLY A 262 -2.71 10.61 -1.75
CA GLY A 262 -2.68 11.96 -2.30
C GLY A 262 -2.18 13.03 -1.33
N PHE A 263 -2.27 12.79 -0.02
CA PHE A 263 -1.96 13.78 1.01
C PHE A 263 -0.56 14.41 0.87
N PRO A 264 0.54 13.66 0.74
CA PRO A 264 1.87 14.27 0.66
C PRO A 264 2.06 15.12 -0.59
N LYS A 265 1.37 14.80 -1.70
CA LYS A 265 1.43 15.57 -2.95
C LYS A 265 0.80 16.93 -2.74
N THR A 266 -0.39 16.96 -2.15
CA THR A 266 -1.07 18.22 -1.78
C THR A 266 -0.25 19.02 -0.78
N TYR A 267 0.30 18.36 0.25
CA TYR A 267 1.15 19.00 1.25
C TYR A 267 2.41 19.65 0.64
N ALA A 268 3.05 18.97 -0.31
CA ALA A 268 4.19 19.51 -1.05
C ALA A 268 3.78 20.67 -1.99
N ALA A 269 2.64 20.57 -2.67
CA ALA A 269 2.12 21.61 -3.56
C ALA A 269 1.81 22.92 -2.83
N GLU A 270 1.38 22.84 -1.56
CA GLU A 270 1.18 23.99 -0.67
C GLU A 270 2.50 24.58 -0.12
N GLY A 271 3.67 24.05 -0.52
CA GLY A 271 4.98 24.52 -0.09
C GLY A 271 5.34 24.13 1.35
N MET A 272 4.61 23.19 1.96
CA MET A 272 4.81 22.78 3.35
C MET A 272 5.89 21.69 3.50
N MET A 273 6.34 21.09 2.39
CA MET A 273 7.45 20.14 2.39
C MET A 273 8.79 20.86 2.57
N PRO A 274 9.54 20.65 3.66
CA PRO A 274 10.82 21.33 3.84
C PRO A 274 11.85 20.91 2.80
N GLU A 275 12.58 21.87 2.24
CA GLU A 275 13.57 21.64 1.17
C GLU A 275 14.59 20.54 1.52
N TRP A 276 15.01 20.47 2.78
CA TRP A 276 15.99 19.50 3.24
C TRP A 276 15.51 18.04 3.13
N VAL A 277 14.19 17.79 3.13
CA VAL A 277 13.62 16.46 2.92
C VAL A 277 13.96 15.95 1.53
N SER A 278 13.97 16.84 0.53
CA SER A 278 14.24 16.54 -0.86
C SER A 278 15.74 16.60 -1.21
N THR A 279 16.50 17.49 -0.59
CA THR A 279 17.90 17.76 -0.99
C THR A 279 18.93 16.93 -0.22
N LYS A 280 18.74 16.68 1.09
CA LYS A 280 19.76 16.04 1.92
C LYS A 280 19.96 14.57 1.55
N ARG A 281 21.20 14.20 1.23
CA ARG A 281 21.60 12.81 0.94
C ARG A 281 21.26 11.85 2.08
N SER A 282 21.35 12.28 3.34
CA SER A 282 21.00 11.46 4.51
C SER A 282 19.53 11.03 4.50
N GLU A 283 18.62 11.91 4.09
CA GLU A 283 17.18 11.61 4.01
C GLU A 283 16.88 10.66 2.86
N LYS A 284 17.49 10.88 1.69
CA LYS A 284 17.41 9.96 0.55
C LYS A 284 17.87 8.56 0.93
N LEU A 285 19.02 8.45 1.60
CA LEU A 285 19.56 7.18 2.07
C LEU A 285 18.67 6.54 3.14
N ARG A 286 18.07 7.33 4.03
CA ARG A 286 17.15 6.82 5.05
C ARG A 286 15.89 6.21 4.43
N ARG A 287 15.31 6.88 3.43
CA ARG A 287 14.18 6.36 2.64
C ARG A 287 14.54 5.06 1.92
N ALA A 288 15.68 5.01 1.24
CA ALA A 288 16.13 3.78 0.59
C ALA A 288 16.36 2.63 1.60
N ALA A 289 16.98 2.94 2.74
CA ALA A 289 17.20 1.97 3.80
C ALA A 289 15.88 1.45 4.39
N LEU A 290 14.86 2.31 4.52
CA LEU A 290 13.52 1.96 5.01
C LEU A 290 12.91 0.80 4.20
N LEU A 291 13.11 0.81 2.88
CA LEU A 291 12.56 -0.16 1.94
C LEU A 291 13.29 -1.51 1.91
N LEU A 292 14.44 -1.66 2.59
CA LEU A 292 15.21 -2.91 2.58
C LEU A 292 14.40 -4.17 2.91
N PRO A 293 13.45 -4.17 3.88
CA PRO A 293 12.62 -5.35 4.16
C PRO A 293 11.57 -5.65 3.09
N ALA A 294 11.33 -4.75 2.13
CA ALA A 294 10.37 -4.99 1.05
C ALA A 294 10.83 -6.14 0.12
N LEU A 295 12.15 -6.32 -0.06
CA LEU A 295 12.67 -7.39 -0.90
C LEU A 295 12.32 -8.80 -0.37
N PRO A 296 12.64 -9.18 0.89
CA PRO A 296 12.20 -10.47 1.42
C PRO A 296 10.67 -10.57 1.53
N LEU A 297 9.95 -9.45 1.73
CA LEU A 297 8.48 -9.44 1.74
C LEU A 297 7.90 -9.95 0.42
N ILE A 298 8.44 -9.52 -0.73
CA ILE A 298 8.02 -10.01 -2.06
C ILE A 298 8.02 -11.54 -2.10
N PHE A 299 9.10 -12.17 -1.63
CA PHE A 299 9.25 -13.63 -1.68
C PHE A 299 8.46 -14.35 -0.59
N ASP A 300 8.32 -13.76 0.59
CA ASP A 300 7.51 -14.34 1.67
C ASP A 300 6.02 -14.43 1.30
N TYR A 301 5.54 -13.48 0.50
CA TYR A 301 4.14 -13.44 0.05
C TYR A 301 3.91 -13.99 -1.36
N LYS A 302 4.96 -14.23 -2.15
CA LYS A 302 4.85 -14.78 -3.52
C LYS A 302 3.93 -16.01 -3.60
N PRO A 303 4.04 -17.05 -2.75
CA PRO A 303 3.15 -18.21 -2.83
C PRO A 303 1.67 -17.85 -2.61
N HIS A 304 1.41 -16.86 -1.77
CA HIS A 304 0.04 -16.43 -1.45
C HIS A 304 -0.58 -15.61 -2.59
N PHE A 305 0.19 -14.75 -3.26
CA PHE A 305 -0.27 -14.08 -4.48
C PHE A 305 -0.58 -15.08 -5.60
N GLU A 306 0.31 -16.05 -5.82
CA GLU A 306 0.16 -17.00 -6.91
C GLU A 306 -0.95 -18.03 -6.69
N ALA A 307 -1.19 -18.41 -5.43
CA ALA A 307 -2.29 -19.32 -5.08
C ALA A 307 -3.66 -18.77 -5.49
N VAL A 308 -3.83 -17.44 -5.55
CA VAL A 308 -5.07 -16.77 -5.96
C VAL A 308 -4.99 -16.24 -7.40
N GLY A 309 -4.03 -16.71 -8.18
CA GLY A 309 -3.87 -16.34 -9.59
C GLY A 309 -3.30 -14.94 -9.84
N ILE A 310 -2.77 -14.26 -8.83
CA ILE A 310 -2.13 -12.95 -9.00
C ILE A 310 -0.63 -13.15 -9.26
N ASP A 311 -0.16 -12.63 -10.39
CA ASP A 311 1.28 -12.58 -10.69
C ASP A 311 2.00 -11.66 -9.70
N CYS A 312 2.75 -12.26 -8.77
CA CYS A 312 3.46 -11.55 -7.71
C CYS A 312 4.44 -10.50 -8.26
N PHE A 313 5.26 -10.84 -9.26
CA PHE A 313 6.23 -9.87 -9.80
C PHE A 313 5.54 -8.79 -10.62
N GLY A 314 4.47 -9.13 -11.34
CA GLY A 314 3.60 -8.15 -11.98
C GLY A 314 2.98 -7.19 -10.99
N PHE A 315 2.50 -7.68 -9.85
CA PHE A 315 1.94 -6.86 -8.78
C PHE A 315 3.01 -5.93 -8.17
N PHE A 316 4.12 -6.48 -7.69
CA PHE A 316 5.16 -5.70 -7.02
C PHE A 316 5.86 -4.73 -7.97
N GLY A 317 6.05 -5.09 -9.25
CA GLY A 317 6.63 -4.20 -10.25
C GLY A 317 5.78 -2.94 -10.45
N LYS A 318 4.47 -3.09 -10.62
CA LYS A 318 3.52 -1.97 -10.72
C LYS A 318 3.46 -1.15 -9.43
N PHE A 319 3.37 -1.81 -8.28
CA PHE A 319 3.39 -1.16 -6.98
C PHE A 319 4.65 -0.30 -6.77
N LEU A 320 5.83 -0.84 -7.07
CA LEU A 320 7.10 -0.13 -6.94
C LEU A 320 7.19 1.04 -7.93
N ALA A 321 6.67 0.87 -9.15
CA ALA A 321 6.59 1.94 -10.13
C ALA A 321 5.70 3.09 -9.66
N LYS A 322 4.49 2.78 -9.18
CA LYS A 322 3.55 3.74 -8.59
C LYS A 322 4.21 4.49 -7.43
N SER A 323 4.80 3.77 -6.48
CA SER A 323 5.47 4.35 -5.31
C SER A 323 6.64 5.25 -5.68
N ALA A 324 7.46 4.84 -6.65
CA ALA A 324 8.62 5.62 -7.07
C ALA A 324 8.21 6.94 -7.75
N ARG A 325 7.19 6.90 -8.61
CA ARG A 325 6.68 8.10 -9.30
C ARG A 325 5.97 9.06 -8.33
N LEU A 326 5.18 8.54 -7.40
CA LEU A 326 4.60 9.34 -6.32
C LEU A 326 5.68 9.97 -5.43
N ALA A 327 6.77 9.24 -5.15
CA ALA A 327 7.90 9.79 -4.40
C ALA A 327 8.56 10.96 -5.15
N ASP A 328 8.68 10.88 -6.48
CA ASP A 328 9.22 11.98 -7.30
C ASP A 328 8.27 13.19 -7.30
N ASP A 329 6.96 12.97 -7.46
CA ASP A 329 5.94 14.03 -7.47
C ASP A 329 5.80 14.77 -6.13
N THR A 330 6.23 14.14 -5.02
CA THR A 330 6.13 14.68 -3.65
C THR A 330 7.45 15.26 -3.13
N GLY A 331 8.54 15.12 -3.89
CA GLY A 331 9.88 15.52 -3.47
C GLY A 331 10.55 14.54 -2.49
N PHE A 332 9.98 13.36 -2.26
CA PHE A 332 10.58 12.28 -1.47
C PHE A 332 11.65 11.48 -2.24
N TYR A 333 12.54 12.18 -2.95
CA TYR A 333 13.53 11.56 -3.83
C TYR A 333 14.34 10.45 -3.18
N LEU A 334 14.61 9.40 -3.93
CA LEU A 334 15.55 8.35 -3.57
C LEU A 334 16.99 8.75 -3.94
N PRO A 335 18.03 8.02 -3.48
CA PRO A 335 19.43 8.35 -3.77
C PRO A 335 19.79 8.27 -5.26
N ARG A 336 19.01 7.51 -6.03
CA ARG A 336 19.16 7.30 -7.47
C ARG A 336 17.81 7.57 -8.15
N PRO A 337 17.81 7.95 -9.45
CA PRO A 337 16.59 8.16 -10.21
C PRO A 337 15.67 6.94 -10.17
N SER A 338 14.36 7.18 -10.09
CA SER A 338 13.34 6.13 -10.06
C SER A 338 13.43 5.19 -11.26
N GLU A 339 13.69 5.71 -12.46
CA GLU A 339 13.83 4.88 -13.67
C GLU A 339 14.98 3.88 -13.59
N GLU A 340 16.12 4.27 -13.02
CA GLU A 340 17.26 3.37 -12.84
C GLU A 340 16.92 2.26 -11.82
N LEU A 341 16.28 2.62 -10.71
CA LEU A 341 15.87 1.67 -9.68
C LEU A 341 14.81 0.68 -10.20
N LEU A 342 13.85 1.16 -10.99
CA LEU A 342 12.82 0.33 -11.62
C LEU A 342 13.41 -0.61 -12.67
N ALA A 343 14.40 -0.16 -13.45
CA ALA A 343 15.13 -1.03 -14.37
C ALA A 343 15.89 -2.14 -13.63
N GLU A 344 16.51 -1.84 -12.48
CA GLU A 344 17.16 -2.85 -11.63
C GLU A 344 16.17 -3.87 -11.08
N ILE A 345 14.97 -3.44 -10.65
CA ILE A 345 13.91 -4.34 -10.20
C ILE A 345 13.44 -5.25 -11.35
N ASN A 346 13.25 -4.71 -12.56
CA ASN A 346 12.90 -5.52 -13.73
C ASN A 346 13.98 -6.55 -14.05
N LEU A 347 15.25 -6.15 -14.05
CA LEU A 347 16.36 -7.08 -14.25
C LEU A 347 16.36 -8.17 -13.19
N LEU A 348 16.12 -7.81 -11.93
CA LEU A 348 16.03 -8.75 -10.82
C LEU A 348 14.92 -9.78 -11.01
N PHE A 349 13.69 -9.34 -11.33
CA PHE A 349 12.56 -10.24 -11.52
C PHE A 349 12.76 -11.16 -12.73
N ASN A 350 13.25 -10.64 -13.86
CA ASN A 350 13.58 -11.46 -15.03
C ASN A 350 14.70 -12.47 -14.73
N ALA A 351 15.73 -12.06 -13.98
CA ALA A 351 16.80 -12.96 -13.54
C ALA A 351 16.28 -14.07 -12.65
N TYR A 352 15.41 -13.74 -11.69
CA TYR A 352 14.78 -14.74 -10.86
C TYR A 352 13.97 -15.73 -11.70
N THR A 353 13.07 -15.25 -12.58
CA THR A 353 12.24 -16.11 -13.42
C THR A 353 13.08 -17.00 -14.33
N LEU A 354 14.10 -16.46 -15.02
CA LEU A 354 14.97 -17.28 -15.89
C LEU A 354 15.72 -18.38 -15.10
N THR A 355 16.11 -18.08 -13.86
CA THR A 355 16.97 -18.99 -13.08
C THR A 355 16.18 -20.04 -12.31
N TYR A 356 15.06 -19.64 -11.70
CA TYR A 356 14.32 -20.46 -10.73
C TYR A 356 12.96 -20.94 -11.25
N GLU A 357 12.41 -20.31 -12.28
CA GLU A 357 11.14 -20.66 -12.91
C GLU A 357 11.28 -20.64 -14.44
N PRO A 358 12.26 -21.36 -15.02
CA PRO A 358 12.58 -21.27 -16.45
C PRO A 358 11.39 -21.62 -17.35
N GLU A 359 10.48 -22.48 -16.88
CA GLU A 359 9.23 -22.83 -17.56
C GLU A 359 8.25 -21.66 -17.70
N ARG A 360 8.39 -20.61 -16.88
CA ARG A 360 7.59 -19.38 -16.95
C ARG A 360 8.31 -18.23 -17.66
N TYR A 361 9.56 -18.44 -18.07
CA TYR A 361 10.35 -17.40 -18.72
C TYR A 361 10.09 -17.37 -20.23
N GLU A 362 9.23 -16.45 -20.66
CA GLU A 362 8.90 -16.23 -22.08
C GLU A 362 9.80 -15.18 -22.77
N GLY A 363 10.81 -14.68 -22.05
CA GLY A 363 11.65 -13.57 -22.48
C GLY A 363 11.60 -12.39 -21.50
N TYR A 364 12.30 -11.30 -21.83
CA TYR A 364 12.33 -10.13 -20.97
C TYR A 364 10.93 -9.50 -20.86
N ARG A 365 10.44 -9.35 -19.63
CA ARG A 365 9.18 -8.70 -19.30
C ARG A 365 9.39 -7.43 -18.49
N ASP A 366 8.71 -6.35 -18.85
CA ASP A 366 8.66 -5.12 -18.05
C ASP A 366 7.49 -5.22 -17.05
N TYR A 367 7.81 -5.51 -15.79
CA TYR A 367 6.83 -5.66 -14.71
C TYR A 367 6.33 -4.33 -14.16
N THR A 368 6.90 -3.20 -14.59
CA THR A 368 6.60 -1.86 -14.05
C THR A 368 5.53 -1.13 -14.83
N ARG A 369 5.10 -1.69 -15.96
CA ARG A 369 4.04 -1.13 -16.82
C ARG A 369 2.71 -1.78 -16.50
N LEU A 370 1.68 -0.95 -16.51
CA LEU A 370 0.31 -1.42 -16.39
C LEU A 370 -0.21 -1.89 -17.76
N GLY A 371 -0.80 -3.09 -17.80
CA GLY A 371 -1.41 -3.65 -18.98
C GLY A 371 -2.76 -3.02 -19.33
N LYS A 372 -3.24 -3.20 -20.57
CA LYS A 372 -4.61 -2.80 -20.93
C LYS A 372 -5.62 -3.69 -20.18
N ASN A 373 -6.63 -3.07 -19.58
CA ASN A 373 -7.73 -3.73 -18.83
C ASN A 373 -7.29 -4.53 -17.60
N GLU A 374 -6.14 -4.21 -17.01
CA GLU A 374 -5.63 -4.91 -15.83
C GLU A 374 -6.31 -4.47 -14.52
N TYR A 375 -6.86 -3.26 -14.49
CA TYR A 375 -7.74 -2.79 -13.41
C TYR A 375 -9.14 -2.52 -13.93
N ARG A 376 -10.11 -2.62 -13.00
CA ARG A 376 -11.46 -2.13 -13.21
C ARG A 376 -11.43 -0.66 -13.62
N LYS A 377 -12.23 -0.31 -14.63
CA LYS A 377 -12.15 1.00 -15.31
C LYS A 377 -12.42 2.17 -14.36
N ASP A 378 -13.38 2.03 -13.46
CA ASP A 378 -13.73 3.04 -12.45
C ASP A 378 -12.63 3.26 -11.41
N ILE A 379 -11.91 2.21 -11.01
CA ILE A 379 -10.73 2.30 -10.15
C ILE A 379 -9.62 3.06 -10.87
N MET A 380 -9.34 2.67 -12.13
CA MET A 380 -8.34 3.34 -12.95
C MET A 380 -8.63 4.83 -13.14
N GLU A 381 -9.86 5.18 -13.53
CA GLU A 381 -10.27 6.57 -13.75
C GLU A 381 -10.13 7.42 -12.48
N ARG A 382 -10.46 6.85 -11.32
CA ARG A 382 -10.33 7.50 -10.01
C ARG A 382 -8.88 7.70 -9.60
N GLU A 383 -8.04 6.70 -9.77
CA GLU A 383 -6.62 6.83 -9.46
C GLU A 383 -5.93 7.82 -10.42
N ILE A 384 -6.32 7.85 -11.69
CA ILE A 384 -5.84 8.86 -12.66
C ILE A 384 -6.29 10.26 -12.25
N ALA A 385 -7.55 10.43 -11.81
CA ALA A 385 -8.05 11.73 -11.35
C ALA A 385 -7.29 12.24 -10.11
N THR A 386 -6.92 11.33 -9.19
CA THR A 386 -6.20 11.68 -7.95
C THR A 386 -4.71 11.89 -8.18
N PHE A 387 -4.06 10.98 -8.90
CA PHE A 387 -2.59 10.93 -8.97
C PHE A 387 -2.04 11.47 -10.29
N GLY A 388 -2.82 11.43 -11.38
CA GLY A 388 -2.40 11.71 -12.74
C GLY A 388 -2.01 10.44 -13.51
N ALA A 389 -2.13 10.49 -14.84
CA ALA A 389 -1.84 9.35 -15.73
C ALA A 389 -0.37 8.89 -15.67
N ARG A 390 0.55 9.82 -15.34
CA ARG A 390 1.98 9.56 -15.15
C ARG A 390 2.27 8.42 -14.18
N VAL A 391 1.50 8.35 -13.09
CA VAL A 391 1.71 7.34 -12.05
C VAL A 391 1.55 5.92 -12.60
N PHE A 392 0.73 5.74 -13.64
CA PHE A 392 0.53 4.47 -14.34
C PHE A 392 1.42 4.29 -15.58
N GLY A 393 2.09 5.35 -16.02
CA GLY A 393 2.98 5.31 -17.19
C GLY A 393 2.19 5.29 -18.48
N LEU A 394 1.02 5.93 -18.42
CA LEU A 394 0.08 6.09 -19.53
C LEU A 394 0.27 7.43 -20.25
N ASP A 395 1.29 8.20 -19.86
CA ASP A 395 1.69 9.40 -20.59
C ASP A 395 2.35 8.93 -21.90
N GLY A 396 1.63 9.15 -23.00
CA GLY A 396 2.11 8.89 -24.37
C GLY A 396 3.20 9.84 -24.81
#